data_AF-A0A813ABN8-F1
#
_entry.id   AF-A0A813ABN8-F1
#
_cell.length_a   1.000
_cell.length_b   1.000
_cell.length_c   1.000
_cell.angle_alpha   90.00
_cell.angle_beta   90.00
_cell.angle_gamma   90.00
#
_symmetry.space_group_name_H-M   'P 1'
#
loop_
_entity.id
_entity.type
_entity.pdbx_description
1 polymer ?
#
loop_
_entity_poly.entity_id
_entity_poly.type
_entity_poly.pdbx_seq_one_letter_code
_entity_poly.pdbx_strand_id
1 'polypeptide(L)'
;MSRDRFLGYSCCLVAGVGFGVNYLPVKGIDTGDGIFFSAVMSVGILFVGLLTGMVLTSTPGLTMPVFEPWAAVGGAIWMCGNLMCPYIIKLIGMGLGLTVWDLSNMIIGWFTGHFGLFGVQKEHHKRPLENILGLGLSMTSLVFFSLAANADVTDAGDAEGPQVTKE
;
A
#
# COMPACT_ATOMS: atom_id res chain seq x y z
N MET A 1 15.31 -19.09 16.03
CA MET A 1 15.88 -18.27 14.93
C MET A 1 15.28 -18.60 13.56
N SER A 2 15.35 -19.83 13.03
CA SER A 2 14.77 -20.14 11.70
C SER A 2 13.22 -20.20 11.70
N ARG A 3 12.63 -20.76 12.77
CA ARG A 3 11.16 -20.85 12.92
C ARG A 3 10.49 -19.47 13.01
N ASP A 4 11.12 -18.55 13.73
CA ASP A 4 10.59 -17.19 13.94
C ASP A 4 10.65 -16.36 12.65
N ARG A 5 11.70 -16.55 11.84
CA ARG A 5 11.81 -15.93 10.50
C ARG A 5 10.77 -16.47 9.53
N PHE A 6 10.56 -17.79 9.51
CA PHE A 6 9.54 -18.39 8.65
C PHE A 6 8.14 -17.90 9.00
N LEU A 7 7.84 -17.81 10.30
CA LEU A 7 6.59 -17.24 10.80
C LEU A 7 6.44 -15.77 10.37
N GLY A 8 7.52 -14.98 10.51
CA GLY A 8 7.56 -13.58 10.08
C GLY A 8 7.30 -13.41 8.58
N TYR A 9 8.01 -14.15 7.73
CA TYR A 9 7.80 -14.11 6.28
C TYR A 9 6.39 -14.55 5.89
N SER A 10 5.85 -15.58 6.54
CA SER A 10 4.47 -16.03 6.30
C SER A 10 3.46 -14.95 6.68
N CYS A 11 3.67 -14.26 7.81
CA CYS A 11 2.84 -13.14 8.23
C CYS A 11 2.90 -11.97 7.24
N CYS A 12 4.10 -11.62 6.76
CA CYS A 12 4.28 -10.58 5.74
C CYS A 12 3.56 -10.94 4.42
N LEU A 13 3.59 -12.20 4.00
CA LEU A 13 2.89 -12.66 2.80
C LEU A 13 1.37 -12.52 2.95
N VAL A 14 0.81 -12.97 4.08
CA VAL A 14 -0.62 -12.84 4.36
C VAL A 14 -1.04 -11.37 4.41
N ALA A 15 -0.24 -10.52 5.06
CA ALA A 15 -0.47 -9.08 5.10
C ALA A 15 -0.44 -8.45 3.70
N GLY A 16 0.53 -8.83 2.85
CA GLY A 16 0.64 -8.34 1.48
C GLY A 16 -0.57 -8.72 0.62
N VAL A 17 -1.05 -9.96 0.72
CA VAL A 17 -2.28 -10.39 0.03
C VAL A 17 -3.49 -9.60 0.55
N GLY A 18 -3.61 -9.43 1.86
CA GLY A 18 -4.69 -8.62 2.45
C GLY A 18 -4.68 -7.18 1.98
N PHE A 19 -3.49 -6.57 1.86
CA PHE A 19 -3.33 -5.20 1.37
C PHE A 19 -3.68 -5.08 -0.13
N GLY A 20 -3.22 -6.03 -0.95
CA GLY A 20 -3.52 -6.05 -2.38
C GLY A 20 -5.01 -6.24 -2.72
N VAL A 21 -5.74 -6.98 -1.89
CA VAL A 21 -7.19 -7.24 -2.09
C VAL A 21 -8.06 -6.12 -1.52
N ASN A 22 -7.53 -5.25 -0.65
CA ASN A 22 -8.32 -4.24 0.07
C ASN A 22 -9.13 -3.32 -0.85
N TYR A 23 -8.57 -2.96 -2.01
CA TYR A 23 -9.22 -2.11 -2.99
C TYR A 23 -9.99 -2.86 -4.08
N LEU A 24 -9.99 -4.20 -4.07
CA LEU A 24 -10.70 -5.00 -5.08
C LEU A 24 -12.20 -4.65 -5.20
N PRO A 25 -12.94 -4.36 -4.11
CA PRO A 25 -14.34 -3.95 -4.19
C PRO A 25 -14.59 -2.66 -4.99
N VAL A 26 -13.59 -1.76 -5.06
CA VAL A 26 -13.64 -0.50 -5.84
C VAL A 26 -13.77 -0.78 -7.34
N LYS A 27 -13.39 -1.98 -7.81
CA LYS A 27 -13.56 -2.39 -9.21
C LYS A 27 -15.01 -2.70 -9.56
N GLY A 28 -15.76 -3.28 -8.62
CA GLY A 28 -17.12 -3.78 -8.86
C GLY A 28 -18.23 -2.79 -8.52
N ILE A 29 -17.92 -1.75 -7.73
CA ILE A 29 -18.89 -0.79 -7.21
C ILE A 29 -18.38 0.62 -7.50
N ASP A 30 -19.21 1.45 -8.14
CA ASP A 30 -18.85 2.85 -8.32
C ASP A 30 -18.76 3.53 -6.95
N THR A 31 -17.54 3.91 -6.60
CA THR A 31 -17.21 4.45 -5.29
C THR A 31 -17.53 5.94 -5.18
N GLY A 32 -18.11 6.56 -6.23
CA GLY A 32 -18.46 7.99 -6.26
C GLY A 32 -17.27 8.86 -5.87
N ASP A 33 -17.43 9.72 -4.87
CA ASP A 33 -16.37 10.59 -4.33
C ASP A 33 -15.36 9.88 -3.41
N GLY A 34 -15.47 8.57 -3.16
CA GLY A 34 -14.49 7.84 -2.34
C GLY A 34 -14.50 8.17 -0.83
N ILE A 35 -15.16 9.25 -0.41
CA ILE A 35 -15.27 9.69 0.99
C ILE A 35 -16.04 8.66 1.82
N PHE A 36 -17.18 8.18 1.31
CA PHE A 36 -17.96 7.15 2.01
C PHE A 36 -17.16 5.85 2.18
N PHE A 37 -16.45 5.43 1.13
CA PHE A 37 -15.57 4.26 1.19
C PHE A 37 -14.45 4.43 2.21
N SER A 38 -13.80 5.60 2.22
CA SER A 38 -12.73 5.92 3.18
C SER A 38 -13.25 5.98 4.62
N ALA A 39 -14.47 6.50 4.84
CA ALA A 39 -15.11 6.52 6.15
C ALA A 39 -15.42 5.11 6.66
N VAL A 40 -16.02 4.25 5.82
CA VAL A 40 -16.33 2.85 6.17
C VAL A 40 -15.03 2.06 6.41
N MET A 41 -14.00 2.26 5.60
CA MET A 41 -12.67 1.68 5.81
C MET A 41 -12.09 2.10 7.17
N SER A 42 -12.18 3.39 7.52
CA SER A 42 -11.71 3.91 8.80
C SER A 42 -12.42 3.27 9.99
N VAL A 43 -13.74 3.08 9.91
CA VAL A 43 -14.53 2.38 10.94
C VAL A 43 -14.09 0.93 11.07
N GLY A 44 -13.83 0.25 9.95
CA GLY A 44 -13.29 -1.12 9.96
C GLY A 44 -11.91 -1.21 10.62
N ILE A 45 -11.00 -0.28 10.31
CA ILE A 45 -9.66 -0.22 10.93
C ILE A 45 -9.76 0.06 12.42
N LEU A 46 -10.64 0.98 12.84
CA LEU A 46 -10.89 1.27 14.25
C LEU A 46 -11.42 0.02 14.97
N PHE A 47 -12.36 -0.70 14.36
CA PHE A 47 -12.92 -1.93 14.92
C PHE A 47 -11.84 -3.01 15.11
N VAL A 48 -11.01 -3.26 14.09
CA VAL A 48 -9.87 -4.21 14.18
C VAL A 48 -8.86 -3.75 15.24
N GLY A 49 -8.60 -2.45 15.34
CA GLY A 49 -7.74 -1.87 16.38
C GLY A 49 -8.27 -2.10 17.79
N LEU A 50 -9.56 -1.88 18.02
CA LEU A 50 -10.24 -2.14 19.30
C LEU A 50 -10.20 -3.63 19.66
N LEU A 51 -10.51 -4.52 18.70
CA LEU A 51 -10.41 -5.96 18.91
C LEU A 51 -9.00 -6.38 19.29
N THR A 52 -7.99 -5.87 18.58
CA THR A 52 -6.59 -6.14 18.88
C THR A 52 -6.24 -5.65 20.29
N GLY A 53 -6.69 -4.45 20.68
CA GLY A 53 -6.53 -3.92 22.04
C GLY A 53 -7.18 -4.78 23.12
N MET A 54 -8.38 -5.31 22.88
CA MET A 54 -9.06 -6.24 23.79
C MET A 54 -8.31 -7.57 23.93
N VAL A 55 -7.81 -8.13 22.83
CA VAL A 55 -7.02 -9.37 22.83
C VAL A 55 -5.72 -9.20 23.60
N LEU A 56 -5.03 -8.06 23.40
CA LEU A 56 -3.80 -7.73 24.11
C LEU A 56 -4.04 -7.61 25.62
N THR A 57 -5.12 -6.95 26.03
CA THR A 57 -5.47 -6.77 27.45
C THR A 57 -5.90 -8.08 28.13
N SER A 58 -6.49 -9.01 27.36
CA SER A 58 -6.95 -10.31 27.87
C SER A 58 -5.84 -11.36 27.96
N THR A 59 -4.70 -11.14 27.31
CA THR A 59 -3.59 -12.10 27.27
C THR A 59 -2.58 -11.81 28.39
N PRO A 60 -2.33 -12.74 29.33
CA PRO A 60 -1.36 -12.54 30.40
C PRO A 60 0.04 -12.29 29.82
N GLY A 61 0.61 -11.10 30.08
CA GLY A 61 1.97 -10.74 29.66
C GLY A 61 2.07 -9.78 28.47
N LEU A 62 0.96 -9.36 27.85
CA LEU A 62 0.95 -8.26 26.87
C LEU A 62 0.29 -7.02 27.49
N THR A 63 1.02 -5.91 27.49
CA THR A 63 0.52 -4.61 27.96
C THR A 63 0.08 -3.76 26.78
N MET A 64 -1.00 -3.00 26.95
CA MET A 64 -1.40 -2.00 25.96
C MET A 64 -0.26 -0.97 25.80
N PRO A 65 0.21 -0.70 24.56
CA PRO A 65 1.25 0.29 24.33
C PRO A 65 0.77 1.68 24.74
N VAL A 66 1.68 2.48 25.29
CA VAL A 66 1.40 3.88 25.67
C VAL A 66 1.03 4.67 24.42
N PHE A 67 0.05 5.57 24.56
CA PHE A 67 -0.37 6.42 23.46
C PHE A 67 0.75 7.40 23.10
N GLU A 68 1.38 7.16 21.94
CA GLU A 68 2.42 8.03 21.39
C GLU A 68 1.79 9.03 20.41
N PRO A 69 1.77 10.34 20.72
CA PRO A 69 1.12 11.34 19.86
C PRO A 69 1.68 11.37 18.43
N TRP A 70 2.98 11.08 18.27
CA TRP A 70 3.60 11.00 16.95
C TRP A 70 3.08 9.85 16.10
N ALA A 71 2.73 8.71 16.72
CA ALA A 71 2.09 7.62 16.01
C ALA A 71 0.68 8.01 15.54
N ALA A 72 -0.06 8.80 16.34
CA ALA A 72 -1.38 9.30 15.96
C ALA A 72 -1.32 10.27 14.77
N VAL A 73 -0.32 11.18 14.74
CA VAL A 73 -0.10 12.07 13.58
C VAL A 73 0.24 11.27 12.33
N GLY A 74 1.08 10.23 12.44
CA GLY A 74 1.37 9.32 11.33
C GLY A 74 0.11 8.63 10.79
N GLY A 75 -0.76 8.17 11.68
CA GLY A 75 -2.07 7.60 11.31
C GLY A 75 -2.97 8.61 10.58
N ALA A 76 -3.00 9.87 11.02
CA ALA A 76 -3.76 10.92 10.36
C ALA A 76 -3.25 11.20 8.93
N ILE A 77 -1.93 11.28 8.74
CA ILE A 77 -1.31 11.45 7.42
C ILE A 77 -1.61 10.25 6.51
N TRP A 78 -1.53 9.03 7.07
CA TRP A 78 -1.86 7.80 6.35
C TRP A 78 -3.32 7.81 5.86
N MET A 79 -4.27 8.27 6.69
CA MET A 79 -5.66 8.42 6.30
C MET A 79 -5.87 9.44 5.18
N CYS A 80 -5.16 10.57 5.20
CA CYS A 80 -5.19 11.54 4.11
C CYS A 80 -4.73 10.94 2.78
N GLY A 81 -3.69 10.10 2.81
CA GLY A 81 -3.25 9.36 1.62
C GLY A 81 -4.30 8.38 1.12
N ASN A 82 -4.93 7.62 2.02
CA ASN A 82 -5.99 6.66 1.68
C ASN A 82 -7.23 7.33 1.08
N LEU A 83 -7.55 8.56 1.48
CA LEU A 83 -8.64 9.33 0.89
C LEU A 83 -8.40 9.65 -0.60
N MET A 84 -7.14 9.83 -1.00
CA MET A 84 -6.75 10.08 -2.39
C MET A 84 -6.67 8.80 -3.23
N CYS A 85 -6.50 7.63 -2.62
CA CYS A 85 -6.36 6.35 -3.34
C CYS A 85 -7.54 6.03 -4.29
N PRO A 86 -8.83 6.15 -3.89
CA PRO A 86 -9.96 5.91 -4.79
C PRO A 86 -9.95 6.82 -6.03
N TYR A 87 -9.56 8.08 -5.88
CA TYR A 87 -9.45 9.03 -6.99
C TYR A 87 -8.33 8.61 -7.96
N ILE A 88 -7.16 8.25 -7.43
CA ILE A 88 -6.03 7.76 -8.24
C ILE A 88 -6.42 6.48 -9.00
N ILE A 89 -7.06 5.53 -8.32
CA ILE A 89 -7.52 4.27 -8.91
C ILE A 89 -8.50 4.51 -10.06
N LYS A 90 -9.38 5.52 -9.94
CA LYS A 90 -10.29 5.93 -11.02
C LYS A 90 -9.56 6.57 -12.21
N LEU A 91 -8.43 7.24 -11.99
CA LEU A 91 -7.67 7.94 -13.05
C LEU A 91 -6.73 7.03 -13.83
N ILE A 92 -5.96 6.19 -13.14
CA ILE A 92 -4.88 5.39 -13.76
C ILE A 92 -5.12 3.87 -13.67
N GLY A 93 -6.27 3.47 -13.13
CA GLY A 93 -6.62 2.07 -12.92
C GLY A 93 -6.06 1.50 -11.62
N MET A 94 -6.71 0.44 -11.13
CA MET A 94 -6.38 -0.20 -9.84
C MET A 94 -4.99 -0.83 -9.81
N GLY A 95 -4.61 -1.53 -10.88
CA GLY A 95 -3.32 -2.23 -10.95
C GLY A 95 -2.14 -1.25 -10.91
N LEU A 96 -2.17 -0.22 -11.78
CA LEU A 96 -1.11 0.78 -11.83
C LEU A 96 -1.11 1.64 -10.57
N GLY A 97 -2.29 2.06 -10.07
CA GLY A 97 -2.42 2.84 -8.84
C GLY A 97 -1.83 2.17 -7.61
N LEU A 98 -2.14 0.88 -7.38
CA LEU A 98 -1.59 0.12 -6.25
C LEU A 98 -0.08 -0.08 -6.37
N THR A 99 0.42 -0.38 -7.57
CA THR A 99 1.86 -0.60 -7.78
C THR A 99 2.67 0.68 -7.54
N VAL A 100 2.16 1.85 -7.96
CA VAL A 100 2.78 3.16 -7.69
C VAL A 100 2.79 3.45 -6.18
N TRP A 101 1.70 3.15 -5.48
CA TRP A 101 1.60 3.31 -4.04
C TRP A 101 2.63 2.46 -3.29
N ASP A 102 2.69 1.17 -3.59
CA ASP A 102 3.62 0.24 -2.95
C ASP A 102 5.09 0.60 -3.25
N LEU A 103 5.41 1.01 -4.48
CA LEU A 103 6.75 1.48 -4.82
C LEU A 103 7.12 2.74 -4.04
N SER A 104 6.19 3.69 -3.91
CA SER A 104 6.43 4.93 -3.15
C SER A 104 6.72 4.63 -1.68
N ASN A 105 5.94 3.73 -1.06
CA ASN A 105 6.17 3.28 0.31
C ASN A 105 7.51 2.55 0.45
N MET A 106 7.85 1.71 -0.53
CA MET A 106 9.12 0.98 -0.54
C MET A 106 10.32 1.92 -0.69
N ILE A 107 10.26 2.94 -1.56
CA ILE A 107 11.33 3.93 -1.74
C ILE A 107 11.52 4.76 -0.46
N ILE A 108 10.42 5.26 0.11
CA ILE A 108 10.48 6.03 1.37
C ILE A 108 11.01 5.15 2.50
N GLY A 109 10.55 3.90 2.61
CA GLY A 109 11.04 2.93 3.60
C GLY A 109 12.52 2.61 3.43
N TRP A 110 12.97 2.44 2.19
CA TRP A 110 14.38 2.24 1.87
C TRP A 110 15.21 3.47 2.24
N PHE A 111 14.73 4.68 1.93
CA PHE A 111 15.43 5.92 2.24
C PHE A 111 15.54 6.15 3.76
N THR A 112 14.45 5.96 4.51
CA THR A 112 14.45 6.12 5.96
C THR A 112 15.34 5.07 6.66
N GLY A 113 15.32 3.81 6.20
CA GLY A 113 16.17 2.74 6.73
C GLY A 113 17.66 2.89 6.36
N HIS A 114 17.96 3.33 5.14
CA HIS A 114 19.34 3.50 4.66
C HIS A 114 20.05 4.69 5.33
N PHE A 115 19.35 5.80 5.50
CA PHE A 115 19.91 7.00 6.12
C PHE A 115 19.69 7.07 7.63
N GLY A 116 18.85 6.21 8.21
CA GLY A 116 18.50 6.25 9.64
C GLY A 116 17.75 7.53 10.01
N LEU A 117 16.93 8.05 9.09
CA LEU A 117 16.17 9.28 9.31
C LEU A 117 15.07 9.05 10.36
N PHE A 118 14.73 10.10 11.12
CA PHE A 118 13.67 10.09 12.15
C PHE A 118 13.91 9.15 13.36
N GLY A 119 15.17 8.85 13.70
CA GLY A 119 15.51 8.05 14.88
C GLY A 119 15.50 6.54 14.64
N VAL A 120 15.35 6.12 13.38
CA VAL A 120 15.49 4.72 12.96
C VAL A 120 16.96 4.29 13.00
N GLN A 121 17.24 3.12 13.59
CA GLN A 121 18.59 2.54 13.56
C GLN A 121 18.99 2.27 12.11
N LYS A 122 20.11 2.85 11.67
CA LYS A 122 20.64 2.66 10.31
C LYS A 122 20.79 1.17 10.02
N GLU A 123 20.09 0.67 9.00
CA GLU A 123 20.21 -0.73 8.64
C GLU A 123 21.62 -1.01 8.10
N HIS A 124 22.37 -1.83 8.82
CA HIS A 124 23.70 -2.25 8.40
C HIS A 124 23.57 -3.36 7.34
N HIS A 125 23.58 -2.95 6.08
CA HIS A 125 23.48 -3.85 4.95
C HIS A 125 24.73 -4.71 4.86
N LYS A 126 24.61 -6.02 5.14
CA LYS A 126 25.70 -6.99 4.98
C LYS A 126 26.16 -7.12 3.51
N ARG A 127 25.29 -6.77 2.55
CA ARG A 127 25.53 -6.73 1.09
C ARG A 127 24.80 -5.53 0.47
N PRO A 128 25.37 -4.32 0.51
CA PRO A 128 24.68 -3.10 0.08
C PRO A 128 24.36 -3.07 -1.43
N LEU A 129 25.20 -3.71 -2.25
CA LEU A 129 25.01 -3.77 -3.71
C LEU A 129 23.76 -4.56 -4.10
N GLU A 130 23.49 -5.69 -3.44
CA GLU A 130 22.31 -6.51 -3.74
C GLU A 130 21.00 -5.78 -3.40
N ASN A 131 21.00 -4.99 -2.33
CA ASN A 131 19.83 -4.18 -1.97
C ASN A 131 19.58 -3.07 -3.00
N ILE A 132 20.61 -2.34 -3.42
CA ILE A 132 20.49 -1.28 -4.44
C ILE A 132 20.07 -1.87 -5.79
N LEU A 133 20.58 -3.05 -6.16
CA LEU A 133 20.15 -3.75 -7.37
C LEU A 133 18.67 -4.15 -7.32
N GLY A 134 18.20 -4.67 -6.18
CA GLY A 134 16.78 -4.98 -5.98
C GLY A 134 15.89 -3.73 -6.09
N LEU A 135 16.33 -2.62 -5.50
CA LEU A 135 15.66 -1.32 -5.63
C LEU A 135 15.58 -0.90 -7.11
N GLY A 136 16.71 -0.94 -7.83
CA GLY A 136 16.75 -0.58 -9.25
C GLY A 136 15.85 -1.46 -10.12
N LEU A 137 15.83 -2.77 -9.86
CA LEU A 137 14.97 -3.70 -10.57
C LEU A 137 13.49 -3.42 -10.32
N SER A 138 13.11 -3.12 -9.07
CA SER A 138 11.73 -2.78 -8.73
C SER A 138 11.26 -1.49 -9.42
N MET A 139 12.11 -0.46 -9.48
CA MET A 139 11.80 0.78 -10.21
C MET A 139 11.64 0.53 -11.70
N THR A 140 12.50 -0.30 -12.28
CA THR A 140 12.46 -0.62 -13.71
C THR A 140 11.21 -1.45 -14.03
N SER A 141 10.79 -2.34 -13.14
CA SER A 141 9.55 -3.13 -13.30
C SER A 141 8.31 -2.24 -13.39
N LEU A 142 8.23 -1.15 -12.60
CA LEU A 142 7.13 -0.20 -12.70
C LEU A 142 7.13 0.54 -14.04
N VAL A 143 8.30 0.89 -14.57
CA VAL A 143 8.39 1.54 -15.89
C VAL A 143 7.85 0.61 -16.98
N PHE A 144 8.28 -0.65 -16.98
CA PHE A 144 7.75 -1.64 -17.95
C PHE A 144 6.25 -1.88 -17.76
N PHE A 145 5.77 -1.98 -16.53
CA PHE A 145 4.35 -2.17 -16.24
C PHE A 145 3.51 -0.97 -16.66
N SER A 146 4.01 0.25 -16.45
CA SER A 146 3.37 1.48 -16.91
C SER A 146 3.32 1.57 -18.44
N LEU A 147 4.39 1.19 -19.13
CA LEU A 147 4.40 1.14 -20.60
C LEU A 147 3.43 0.10 -21.15
N ALA A 148 3.37 -1.08 -20.55
CA ALA A 148 2.40 -2.12 -20.91
C ALA A 148 0.95 -1.65 -20.68
N ALA A 149 0.68 -1.02 -19.53
CA ALA A 149 -0.64 -0.46 -19.25
C ALA A 149 -1.05 0.62 -20.26
N ASN A 150 -0.12 1.46 -20.73
CA ASN A 150 -0.39 2.44 -21.78
C ASN A 150 -0.63 1.77 -23.16
N ALA A 151 0.09 0.69 -23.46
CA ALA A 151 -0.11 -0.07 -24.70
C ALA A 151 -1.50 -0.72 -24.75
N ASP A 152 -1.96 -1.32 -23.64
CA ASP A 152 -3.30 -1.91 -23.54
C ASP A 152 -4.41 -0.87 -23.76
N VAL A 153 -4.23 0.37 -23.26
CA VAL A 153 -5.17 1.48 -23.49
C VAL A 153 -5.17 1.91 -24.96
N THR A 154 -4.01 1.91 -25.62
CA THR A 154 -3.88 2.30 -27.03
C THR A 154 -4.55 1.26 -27.94
N ASP A 155 -4.33 -0.03 -27.69
CA ASP A 155 -4.94 -1.12 -28.46
C ASP A 155 -6.47 -1.13 -28.31
N ALA A 156 -6.99 -0.86 -27.11
CA ALA A 156 -8.42 -0.69 -26.87
C ALA A 156 -9.01 0.52 -27.63
N GLY A 157 -8.28 1.64 -27.69
CA GLY A 157 -8.69 2.84 -28.42
C GLY A 157 -8.66 2.67 -29.95
N ASP A 158 -7.72 1.88 -30.46
CA ASP A 158 -7.62 1.56 -31.90
C ASP A 158 -8.67 0.51 -32.33
N ALA A 159 -9.11 -0.36 -31.41
CA ALA A 159 -10.23 -1.29 -31.63
C ALA A 159 -11.60 -0.56 -31.64
N GLU A 160 -11.74 0.56 -30.93
CA GLU A 160 -12.89 1.46 -30.99
C GLU A 160 -12.67 2.56 -32.07
N GLY A 161 -12.71 2.16 -33.35
CA GLY A 161 -12.73 3.11 -34.47
C GLY A 161 -13.82 4.20 -34.34
N PRO A 162 -13.68 5.33 -35.06
CA PRO A 162 -14.34 6.60 -34.74
C PRO A 162 -15.85 6.46 -34.59
N GLN A 163 -16.36 6.67 -33.37
CA GLN A 163 -17.78 6.84 -33.09
C GLN A 163 -18.27 8.08 -33.87
N VAL A 164 -18.86 7.81 -35.03
CA VAL A 164 -19.53 8.79 -35.87
C VAL A 164 -20.54 9.54 -35.02
N THR A 165 -20.33 10.84 -34.88
CA THR A 165 -21.29 11.84 -34.43
C THR A 165 -22.66 11.51 -35.01
N LYS A 166 -23.63 11.16 -34.16
CA LYS A 166 -25.04 11.28 -34.50
C LYS A 166 -25.60 12.42 -33.68
N GLU A 167 -26.02 13.42 -34.44
CA GLU A 167 -26.69 14.67 -34.08
C GLU A 167 -27.85 14.49 -33.10
#